data_AF-K0JR92-F1
#
_entry.id   AF-K0JR92-F1
#
_cell.length_a   1.000
_cell.length_b   1.000
_cell.length_c   1.000
_cell.angle_alpha   90.00
_cell.angle_beta   90.00
_cell.angle_gamma   90.00
#
_symmetry.space_group_name_H-M   'P 1'
#
loop_
_entity.id
_entity.type
_entity.pdbx_description
1 polymer ?
#
loop_
_entity_poly.entity_id
_entity_poly.type
_entity_poly.pdbx_seq_one_letter_code
_entity_poly.pdbx_strand_id
1 'polypeptide(L)'
;MFTPDPIQRHAGPPASSTPLRDYLSSLPPGVDGTYAVLPRSLVEAMPLPWQQQMTHLMAEFHRSFAHLGWPVYRVIPSRRERLVDLDEEQLAEVGAIMEIDADGELVYRDRTGTRIEDPENRVVLVSVLDPIPGDYANANQNTPARGFPVPQQQHPHSGPLPVQAPHQR
;
A
#
# COMPACT_ATOMS: atom_id res chain seq x y z
N MET A 1 15.62 -24.96 -46.97
CA MET A 1 15.90 -25.15 -45.53
C MET A 1 15.58 -23.84 -44.83
N PHE A 2 14.58 -23.81 -43.95
CA PHE A 2 14.22 -22.62 -43.17
C PHE A 2 14.92 -22.72 -41.82
N THR A 3 15.92 -21.88 -41.58
CA THR A 3 16.49 -21.65 -40.25
C THR A 3 15.60 -20.62 -39.56
N PRO A 4 14.94 -20.94 -38.43
CA PRO A 4 14.19 -19.94 -37.69
C PRO A 4 15.20 -18.98 -37.04
N ASP A 5 15.06 -17.68 -37.32
CA ASP A 5 15.82 -16.64 -36.64
C ASP A 5 15.60 -16.75 -35.12
N PRO A 6 16.65 -16.63 -34.28
CA PRO A 6 16.50 -16.67 -32.84
C PRO A 6 15.64 -15.50 -32.36
N ILE A 7 14.64 -15.81 -31.54
CA ILE A 7 13.74 -14.84 -30.90
C ILE A 7 14.59 -13.79 -30.19
N GLN A 8 14.54 -12.53 -30.66
CA GLN A 8 15.17 -11.41 -30.00
C GLN A 8 14.55 -11.24 -28.61
N ARG A 9 15.30 -11.59 -27.57
CA ARG A 9 14.93 -11.26 -26.20
C ARG A 9 15.11 -9.76 -26.04
N HIS A 10 14.01 -9.03 -25.82
CA HIS A 10 14.08 -7.63 -25.45
C HIS A 10 14.97 -7.50 -24.20
N ALA A 11 16.08 -6.78 -24.33
CA ALA A 11 16.99 -6.46 -23.23
C ALA A 11 16.32 -5.41 -22.33
N GLY A 12 15.36 -5.85 -21.52
CA GLY A 12 14.89 -5.09 -20.38
C GLY A 12 16.01 -4.97 -19.34
N PRO A 13 15.94 -3.98 -18.42
CA PRO A 13 16.81 -3.94 -17.25
C PRO A 13 16.79 -5.31 -16.54
N PRO A 14 17.92 -5.75 -15.93
CA PRO A 14 17.96 -7.02 -15.24
C PRO A 14 16.83 -7.09 -14.21
N ALA A 15 16.13 -8.22 -14.18
CA ALA A 15 15.10 -8.47 -13.17
C ALA A 15 15.72 -8.28 -11.79
N SER A 16 15.14 -7.39 -10.98
CA SER A 16 15.65 -7.09 -9.64
C SER A 16 15.82 -8.37 -8.82
N SER A 17 16.95 -8.49 -8.13
CA SER A 17 17.18 -9.54 -7.13
C SER A 17 16.42 -9.30 -5.83
N THR A 18 15.81 -8.10 -5.66
CA THR A 18 15.05 -7.70 -4.48
C THR A 18 13.74 -6.99 -4.85
N PRO A 19 12.85 -7.63 -5.65
CA PRO A 19 11.70 -6.95 -6.25
C PRO A 19 10.75 -6.34 -5.22
N LEU A 20 10.53 -7.01 -4.08
CA LEU A 20 9.67 -6.49 -3.00
C LEU A 20 10.30 -5.26 -2.33
N ARG A 21 11.62 -5.27 -2.09
CA ARG A 21 12.33 -4.12 -1.50
C ARG A 21 12.22 -2.92 -2.42
N ASP A 22 12.43 -3.13 -3.72
CA ASP A 22 12.43 -2.04 -4.71
C ASP A 22 11.03 -1.41 -4.81
N TYR A 23 9.98 -2.24 -4.81
CA TYR A 23 8.60 -1.77 -4.78
C TYR A 23 8.28 -0.97 -3.51
N LEU A 24 8.64 -1.45 -2.32
CA LEU A 24 8.38 -0.73 -1.07
C LEU A 24 9.22 0.54 -0.93
N SER A 25 10.41 0.57 -1.54
CA SER A 25 11.30 1.74 -1.55
C SER A 25 10.75 2.89 -2.40
N SER A 26 9.78 2.63 -3.30
CA SER A 26 9.07 3.69 -4.01
C SER A 26 8.01 4.39 -3.16
N LEU A 27 7.88 4.01 -1.87
CA LEU A 27 6.91 4.54 -0.91
C LEU A 27 5.47 4.59 -1.45
N PRO A 28 4.90 3.44 -1.88
CA PRO A 28 3.51 3.38 -2.27
C PRO A 28 2.59 3.69 -1.06
N PRO A 29 1.28 3.96 -1.30
CA PRO A 29 0.35 4.26 -0.22
C PRO A 29 0.37 3.21 0.91
N GLY A 30 0.38 3.69 2.16
CA GLY A 30 0.45 2.82 3.34
C GLY A 30 1.86 2.33 3.68
N VAL A 31 2.90 2.77 2.96
CA VAL A 31 4.30 2.41 3.24
C VAL A 31 5.07 3.61 3.75
N ASP A 32 5.80 3.40 4.84
CA ASP A 32 6.84 4.30 5.33
C ASP A 32 8.16 3.52 5.52
N GLY A 33 9.22 4.18 5.99
CA GLY A 33 10.55 3.57 6.14
C GLY A 33 10.60 2.29 7.01
N THR A 34 9.60 2.07 7.88
CA THR A 34 9.59 0.96 8.84
C THR A 34 8.48 -0.06 8.58
N TYR A 35 7.35 0.35 8.00
CA TYR A 35 6.16 -0.49 7.89
C TYR A 35 5.48 -0.35 6.54
N ALA A 36 4.90 -1.46 6.08
CA ALA A 36 3.89 -1.49 5.04
C ALA A 36 2.57 -1.92 5.67
N VAL A 37 1.59 -1.02 5.65
CA VAL A 37 0.26 -1.24 6.22
C VAL A 37 -0.72 -1.49 5.08
N LEU A 38 -1.44 -2.60 5.17
CA LEU A 38 -2.55 -2.92 4.29
C LEU A 38 -3.85 -2.85 5.11
N PRO A 39 -4.71 -1.86 4.87
CA PRO A 39 -6.01 -1.76 5.52
C PRO A 39 -6.83 -3.02 5.22
N ARG A 40 -7.22 -3.74 6.27
CA ARG A 40 -7.97 -5.00 6.17
C ARG A 40 -9.19 -4.88 5.26
N SER A 41 -9.88 -3.77 5.44
CA SER A 41 -11.07 -3.37 4.73
C SER A 41 -10.82 -3.33 3.20
N LEU A 42 -9.68 -2.80 2.73
CA LEU A 42 -9.31 -2.84 1.30
C LEU A 42 -8.87 -4.23 0.82
N VAL A 43 -8.14 -4.98 1.66
CA VAL A 43 -7.67 -6.34 1.35
C VAL A 43 -8.86 -7.28 1.16
N GLU A 44 -9.89 -7.19 1.99
CA GLU A 44 -11.11 -7.99 1.90
C GLU A 44 -12.01 -7.59 0.73
N ALA A 45 -11.89 -6.35 0.23
CA ALA A 45 -12.62 -5.86 -0.94
C ALA A 45 -11.97 -6.24 -2.29
N MET A 46 -10.80 -6.87 -2.28
CA MET A 46 -10.12 -7.32 -3.50
C MET A 46 -10.93 -8.38 -4.26
N PRO A 47 -10.76 -8.54 -5.58
CA PRO A 47 -11.35 -9.65 -6.33
C PRO A 47 -10.97 -11.02 -5.75
N LEU A 48 -11.89 -11.99 -5.83
CA LEU A 48 -11.69 -13.33 -5.25
C LEU A 48 -10.36 -14.02 -5.66
N PRO A 49 -9.90 -13.97 -6.93
CA PRO A 49 -8.61 -14.57 -7.29
C PRO A 49 -7.43 -13.94 -6.53
N TRP A 50 -7.48 -12.64 -6.25
CA TRP A 50 -6.44 -11.94 -5.49
C TRP A 50 -6.50 -12.30 -4.02
N GLN A 51 -7.71 -12.41 -3.45
CA GLN A 51 -7.88 -12.88 -2.06
C GLN A 51 -7.29 -14.29 -1.88
N GLN A 52 -7.50 -15.19 -2.85
CA GLN A 52 -6.96 -16.55 -2.80
C GLN A 52 -5.43 -16.56 -2.86
N GLN A 53 -4.83 -15.81 -3.78
CA GLN A 53 -3.38 -15.68 -3.90
C GLN A 53 -2.75 -15.07 -2.64
N MET A 54 -3.35 -13.99 -2.12
CA MET A 54 -2.90 -13.31 -0.92
C MET A 54 -3.00 -14.21 0.31
N THR A 55 -4.09 -14.95 0.46
CA THR A 55 -4.29 -15.90 1.57
C THR A 55 -3.20 -16.95 1.58
N HIS A 56 -2.84 -17.51 0.41
CA HIS A 56 -1.77 -18.48 0.31
C HIS A 56 -0.41 -17.88 0.71
N LEU A 57 -0.08 -16.69 0.18
CA LEU A 57 1.16 -15.98 0.51
C LEU A 57 1.26 -15.65 2.00
N MET A 58 0.20 -15.14 2.61
CA MET A 58 0.17 -14.82 4.05
C MET A 58 0.31 -16.08 4.91
N ALA A 59 -0.28 -17.20 4.51
CA ALA A 59 -0.13 -18.47 5.24
C ALA A 59 1.32 -18.97 5.24
N GLU A 60 2.01 -18.90 4.10
CA GLU A 60 3.44 -19.26 4.01
C GLU A 60 4.33 -18.29 4.78
N PHE A 61 4.03 -16.99 4.70
CA PHE A 61 4.72 -15.94 5.43
C PHE A 61 4.62 -16.15 6.94
N HIS A 62 3.41 -16.33 7.49
CA HIS A 62 3.22 -16.60 8.91
C HIS A 62 3.90 -17.90 9.35
N ARG A 63 3.89 -18.95 8.53
CA ARG A 63 4.59 -20.20 8.85
C ARG A 63 6.10 -20.02 8.91
N SER A 64 6.67 -19.28 7.96
CA SER A 64 8.12 -19.05 7.87
C SER A 64 8.65 -18.24 9.06
N PHE A 65 7.85 -17.29 9.55
CA PHE A 65 8.21 -16.38 10.65
C PHE A 65 7.48 -16.70 11.97
N ALA A 66 6.88 -17.88 12.10
CA ALA A 66 6.12 -18.31 13.28
C ALA A 66 6.96 -18.38 14.56
N HIS A 67 8.28 -18.49 14.41
CA HIS A 67 9.24 -18.54 15.52
C HIS A 67 9.45 -17.17 16.19
N LEU A 68 8.98 -16.08 15.58
CA LEU A 68 9.04 -14.74 16.16
C LEU A 68 7.82 -14.52 17.08
N GLY A 69 7.96 -13.76 18.15
CA GLY A 69 6.85 -13.35 19.02
C GLY A 69 6.21 -12.08 18.50
N TRP A 70 5.17 -12.20 17.65
CA TRP A 70 4.53 -11.05 17.00
C TRP A 70 3.68 -10.29 18.04
N PRO A 71 3.98 -9.03 18.34
CA PRO A 71 3.12 -8.23 19.20
C PRO A 71 1.86 -7.82 18.43
N VAL A 72 0.85 -7.37 19.18
CA VAL A 72 -0.28 -6.65 18.59
C VAL A 72 0.18 -5.23 18.30
N TYR A 73 0.17 -4.84 17.02
CA TYR A 73 0.52 -3.49 16.60
C TYR A 73 -0.70 -2.58 16.65
N ARG A 74 -0.56 -1.42 17.30
CA ARG A 74 -1.51 -0.31 17.19
C ARG A 74 -1.05 0.59 16.05
N VAL A 75 -1.81 0.60 14.96
CA VAL A 75 -1.56 1.47 13.80
C VAL A 75 -2.53 2.64 13.87
N ILE A 76 -2.02 3.85 13.66
CA ILE A 76 -2.81 5.08 13.66
C ILE A 76 -2.59 5.77 12.30
N PRO A 77 -3.65 6.17 11.58
CA PRO A 77 -3.52 7.01 10.40
C PRO A 77 -2.87 8.33 10.80
N SER A 78 -1.83 8.72 10.08
CA SER A 78 -1.10 9.96 10.40
C SER A 78 -0.70 10.73 9.16
N ARG A 79 -0.58 12.04 9.31
CA ARG A 79 0.01 12.94 8.31
C ARG A 79 1.32 13.52 8.83
N ARG A 80 2.22 13.86 7.91
CA ARG A 80 3.44 14.59 8.21
C ARG A 80 3.11 16.07 8.37
N GLU A 81 3.49 16.66 9.50
CA GLU A 81 3.30 18.08 9.79
C GLU A 81 4.54 18.66 10.48
N ARG A 82 4.80 19.95 10.29
CA ARG A 82 5.87 20.64 11.01
C ARG A 82 5.47 20.84 12.46
N LEU A 83 6.43 20.71 13.36
CA LEU A 83 6.21 20.83 14.81
C LEU A 83 5.63 22.19 15.18
N VAL A 84 6.09 23.26 14.54
CA VAL A 84 5.65 24.64 14.81
C VAL A 84 4.22 24.93 14.35
N ASP A 85 3.67 24.11 13.45
CA ASP A 85 2.32 24.30 12.92
C ASP A 85 1.27 23.55 13.78
N LEU A 86 1.71 22.88 14.85
CA LEU A 86 0.85 22.10 15.75
C LEU A 86 0.26 22.97 16.86
N ASP A 87 -0.98 22.66 17.22
CA ASP A 87 -1.59 23.16 18.46
C ASP A 87 -1.07 22.40 19.70
N GLU A 88 -1.44 22.87 20.89
CA GLU A 88 -0.97 22.31 22.17
C GLU A 88 -1.36 20.83 22.36
N GLU A 89 -2.56 20.44 21.90
CA GLU A 89 -3.04 19.06 22.00
C GLU A 89 -2.25 18.12 21.09
N GLN A 90 -2.00 18.56 19.85
CA GLN A 90 -1.18 17.83 18.87
C GLN A 90 0.29 17.76 19.31
N LEU A 91 0.84 18.83 19.89
CA LEU A 91 2.17 18.82 20.47
C LEU A 91 2.27 17.77 21.58
N ALA A 92 1.32 17.76 22.51
CA ALA A 92 1.29 16.77 23.59
C ALA A 92 1.21 15.34 23.05
N GLU A 93 0.43 15.10 21.99
CA GLU A 93 0.31 13.79 21.32
C GLU A 93 1.67 13.30 20.78
N VAL A 94 2.43 14.18 20.12
CA VAL A 94 3.76 13.84 19.60
C VAL A 94 4.85 13.87 20.68
N GLY A 95 4.49 14.19 21.92
CA GLY A 95 5.39 14.27 23.07
C GLY A 95 6.31 15.48 23.04
N ALA A 96 5.80 16.60 22.51
CA ALA A 96 6.41 17.91 22.57
C ALA A 96 5.54 18.87 23.38
N ILE A 97 6.14 19.93 23.90
CA ILE A 97 5.48 20.99 24.65
C ILE A 97 6.05 22.32 24.15
N MET A 98 5.20 23.31 23.99
CA MET A 98 5.58 24.69 23.70
C MET A 98 5.53 25.50 25.00
N GLU A 99 6.62 26.16 25.34
CA GLU A 99 6.74 26.99 26.54
C GLU A 99 7.33 28.35 26.18
N ILE A 100 7.09 29.35 27.03
CA ILE A 100 7.78 30.63 26.98
C ILE A 100 8.90 30.56 28.01
N ASP A 101 10.14 30.80 27.60
CA ASP A 101 11.28 30.79 28.51
C ASP A 101 11.38 32.09 29.35
N ALA A 102 12.41 32.17 30.20
CA ALA A 102 12.62 33.32 31.08
C ALA A 102 12.90 34.64 30.33
N ASP A 103 13.32 34.55 29.07
CA ASP A 103 13.61 35.68 28.20
C ASP A 103 12.37 36.13 27.40
N GLY A 104 11.27 35.37 27.49
CA GLY A 104 10.03 35.64 26.76
C GLY A 104 9.97 34.98 25.38
N GLU A 105 10.93 34.12 25.06
CA GLU A 105 11.02 33.44 23.76
C GLU A 105 10.26 32.12 23.76
N LEU A 106 9.65 31.80 22.61
CA LEU A 106 8.98 30.52 22.41
C LEU A 106 10.00 29.41 22.22
N VAL A 107 9.92 28.39 23.08
CA VAL A 107 10.78 27.21 23.04
C VAL A 107 9.95 25.94 22.97
N TYR A 108 10.39 25.00 22.14
CA TYR A 108 9.79 23.67 22.07
C TYR A 108 10.67 22.70 22.87
N ARG A 109 10.03 21.88 23.71
CA ARG A 109 10.70 20.83 24.48
C ARG A 109 10.09 19.49 24.17
N ASP A 110 10.89 18.44 24.24
CA ASP A 110 10.36 17.08 24.25
C ASP A 110 9.79 16.72 25.64
N ARG A 111 9.19 15.52 25.73
CA ARG A 111 8.65 14.97 26.99
C ARG A 111 9.66 14.83 28.13
N THR A 112 10.97 14.89 27.83
CA THR A 112 12.04 14.83 28.85
C THR A 112 12.44 16.22 29.34
N GLY A 113 11.85 17.28 28.76
CA GLY A 113 12.20 18.67 29.02
C GLY A 113 13.38 19.17 28.17
N THR A 114 13.91 18.34 27.27
CA THR A 114 15.05 18.72 26.42
C THR A 114 14.58 19.67 25.32
N ARG A 115 15.30 20.79 25.14
CA ARG A 115 14.99 21.77 24.10
C ARG A 115 15.18 21.15 22.71
N ILE A 116 14.23 21.41 21.84
CA ILE A 116 14.29 21.06 20.42
C ILE A 116 14.94 22.24 19.70
N GLU A 117 16.15 22.03 19.17
CA GLU A 117 16.99 23.11 18.60
C GLU A 117 16.44 23.68 17.28
N ASP A 118 15.86 22.83 16.43
CA ASP A 118 15.32 23.23 15.11
C ASP A 118 13.86 22.77 14.98
N PRO A 119 12.93 23.44 15.71
CA PRO A 119 11.51 23.07 15.65
C PRO A 119 10.89 23.39 14.29
N GLU A 120 11.42 24.39 13.58
CA GLU A 120 10.88 24.84 12.29
C GLU A 120 11.06 23.80 11.17
N ASN A 121 12.16 23.05 11.16
CA ASN A 121 12.38 21.97 10.18
C ASN A 121 12.01 20.59 10.71
N ARG A 122 11.56 20.49 11.97
CA ARG A 122 11.16 19.22 12.56
C ARG A 122 9.79 18.80 12.04
N VAL A 123 9.76 17.71 11.28
CA VAL A 123 8.51 17.06 10.83
C VAL A 123 8.17 15.89 11.75
N VAL A 124 6.92 15.82 12.17
CA VAL A 124 6.36 14.76 13.02
C VAL A 124 5.12 14.14 12.37
N LEU A 125 4.73 12.97 12.87
CA LEU A 125 3.49 12.31 12.47
C LEU A 125 2.39 12.69 13.45
N VAL A 126 1.31 13.26 12.94
CA VAL A 126 0.13 13.66 13.72
C VAL A 126 -1.04 12.77 13.33
N SER A 127 -1.80 12.28 14.31
CA SER A 127 -3.00 11.49 14.06
C SER A 127 -4.00 12.24 13.19
N VAL A 128 -4.66 11.50 12.30
CA VAL A 128 -5.76 12.00 11.47
C VAL A 128 -6.93 11.03 11.49
N LEU A 129 -8.10 11.52 11.10
CA LEU A 129 -9.24 10.66 10.82
C LEU A 129 -8.89 9.72 9.68
N ASP A 130 -9.21 8.43 9.84
CA ASP A 130 -8.99 7.44 8.79
C ASP A 130 -9.89 7.75 7.58
N PRO A 131 -9.33 8.06 6.40
CA PRO A 131 -10.13 8.29 5.20
C PRO A 131 -10.69 6.99 4.62
N ILE A 132 -10.22 5.82 5.08
CA ILE A 132 -10.60 4.49 4.60
C ILE A 132 -11.80 4.02 5.43
N PRO A 133 -13.01 3.92 4.83
CA PRO A 133 -14.17 3.46 5.58
C PRO A 133 -13.94 2.05 6.12
N GLY A 134 -14.24 1.84 7.40
CA GLY A 134 -14.17 0.50 8.02
C GLY A 134 -15.17 -0.49 7.41
N ASP A 135 -16.28 0.02 6.88
CA ASP A 135 -17.40 -0.76 6.35
C ASP A 135 -17.39 -0.78 4.81
N TYR A 136 -16.67 -1.72 4.19
CA TYR A 136 -16.69 -1.86 2.73
C TYR A 136 -17.79 -2.77 2.21
N ALA A 137 -18.89 -2.15 1.80
CA ALA A 137 -19.68 -2.63 0.67
C ALA A 137 -19.30 -1.93 -0.66
N ASN A 138 -18.65 -0.75 -0.63
CA ASN A 138 -18.64 0.15 -1.81
C ASN A 138 -17.26 0.71 -2.25
N ALA A 139 -16.11 0.17 -1.80
CA ALA A 139 -14.77 0.65 -2.21
C ALA A 139 -14.58 0.67 -3.74
N ASN A 140 -15.22 -0.28 -4.41
CA ASN A 140 -15.09 -0.50 -5.85
C ASN A 140 -16.09 0.33 -6.69
N GLN A 141 -16.97 1.14 -6.08
CA GLN A 141 -18.01 1.87 -6.83
C GLN A 141 -17.53 3.20 -7.44
N ASN A 142 -16.50 3.84 -6.88
CA ASN A 142 -16.05 5.18 -7.32
C ASN A 142 -14.63 5.23 -7.91
N THR A 143 -13.95 4.08 -8.07
CA THR A 143 -12.61 4.05 -8.65
C THR A 143 -12.67 3.42 -10.04
N PRO A 144 -12.45 4.16 -11.15
CA PRO A 144 -12.31 3.52 -12.45
C PRO A 144 -11.11 2.57 -12.38
N ALA A 145 -11.31 1.31 -12.77
CA ALA A 145 -10.27 0.30 -12.77
C ALA A 145 -9.10 0.78 -13.63
N ARG A 146 -8.01 1.23 -13.00
CA ARG A 146 -6.80 1.66 -13.69
C ARG A 146 -6.10 0.40 -14.21
N GLY A 147 -6.37 0.09 -15.47
CA GLY A 147 -5.75 -0.87 -16.36
C GLY A 147 -4.72 -1.82 -15.77
N PHE A 148 -5.16 -3.03 -15.46
CA PHE A 148 -4.34 -4.22 -15.67
C PHE A 148 -4.96 -4.99 -16.84
N PRO A 149 -4.17 -5.45 -17.83
CA PRO A 149 -4.71 -6.24 -18.93
C PRO A 149 -5.31 -7.52 -18.36
N VAL A 150 -6.62 -7.65 -18.46
CA VAL A 150 -7.31 -8.91 -18.24
C VAL A 150 -6.80 -9.87 -19.31
N PRO A 151 -6.24 -11.04 -18.97
CA PRO A 151 -5.97 -12.06 -19.98
C PRO A 151 -7.29 -12.36 -20.68
N GLN A 152 -7.41 -12.01 -21.96
CA GLN A 152 -8.53 -12.44 -22.79
C GLN A 152 -8.53 -13.96 -22.76
N GLN A 153 -9.43 -14.53 -21.95
CA GLN A 153 -9.80 -15.93 -22.06
C GLN A 153 -10.46 -16.10 -23.42
N GLN A 154 -9.65 -16.44 -24.42
CA GLN A 154 -10.12 -16.95 -25.70
C GLN A 154 -10.76 -18.32 -25.42
N HIS A 155 -12.04 -18.33 -25.06
CA HIS A 155 -12.85 -19.53 -25.16
C HIS A 155 -13.18 -19.74 -26.65
N PRO A 156 -12.76 -20.86 -27.27
CA PRO A 156 -13.28 -21.21 -28.58
C PRO A 156 -14.76 -21.59 -28.44
N HIS A 157 -15.64 -20.76 -29.02
CA HIS A 157 -17.04 -21.13 -29.23
C HIS A 157 -17.11 -22.38 -30.12
N SER A 158 -17.22 -23.55 -29.49
CA SER A 158 -17.65 -24.78 -30.16
C SER A 158 -19.18 -24.81 -30.12
N GLY A 159 -19.83 -24.06 -31.00
CA GLY A 159 -21.25 -24.21 -31.33
C GLY A 159 -21.42 -25.15 -32.53
N PRO A 160 -22.45 -26.01 -32.56
CA PRO A 160 -22.64 -26.95 -33.66
C PRO A 160 -23.04 -26.21 -34.96
N LEU A 161 -22.43 -26.62 -36.08
CA LEU A 161 -22.71 -26.11 -37.42
C LEU A 161 -24.18 -26.37 -37.82
N PRO A 162 -24.87 -25.42 -38.47
CA PRO A 162 -26.19 -25.69 -39.04
C PRO A 162 -26.07 -26.58 -40.28
N VAL A 163 -26.84 -27.66 -40.30
CA VAL A 163 -26.97 -28.58 -41.43
C VAL A 163 -27.75 -27.87 -42.56
N GLN A 164 -27.12 -27.70 -43.72
CA GLN A 164 -27.78 -27.22 -44.94
C GLN A 164 -28.79 -28.26 -45.45
N ALA A 165 -30.04 -27.86 -45.65
CA ALA A 165 -31.07 -28.68 -46.28
C ALA A 165 -30.86 -28.76 -47.81
N PRO A 166 -31.08 -29.91 -48.47
CA PRO A 166 -30.88 -30.05 -49.90
C PRO A 166 -32.03 -29.40 -50.68
N HIS A 167 -31.68 -28.62 -51.72
CA HIS A 167 -32.63 -28.20 -52.74
C HIS A 167 -33.00 -29.39 -53.63
N GLN A 168 -34.28 -29.76 -53.66
CA GLN A 168 -34.83 -30.63 -54.70
C GLN A 168 -35.38 -29.76 -55.84
N ARG A 169 -35.06 -30.18 -57.08
CA ARG A 169 -35.64 -29.71 -58.33
C ARG A 169 -37.04 -30.28 -58.54
#